data_AF-A0A9P6FJ06-F1
#
_entry.id   AF-A0A9P6FJ06-F1
#
_cell.length_a   1.000
_cell.length_b   1.000
_cell.length_c   1.000
_cell.angle_alpha   90.00
_cell.angle_beta   90.00
_cell.angle_gamma   90.00
#
_symmetry.space_group_name_H-M   'P 1'
#
loop_
_entity.id
_entity.type
_entity.pdbx_description
1 polymer ?
#
loop_
_entity_poly.entity_id
_entity_poly.type
_entity_poly.pdbx_seq_one_letter_code
_entity_poly.pdbx_strand_id
1 'polypeptide(L)' 'MSASDKGQVEVHVNSQSQYGTEYVEVIGKVRDDLSIEEFTCANFGNSFDMDVYNELVTKMQQFPSVF' A
#
# COMPACT_ATOMS: atom_id res chain seq x y z
N MET A 1 -4.42 6.23 5.83
CA MET A 1 -4.61 5.84 4.40
C MET A 1 -5.48 4.61 4.36
N SER A 2 -6.31 4.44 3.32
CA SER A 2 -7.13 3.23 3.17
C SER A 2 -6.40 2.19 2.32
N ALA A 3 -6.21 0.99 2.84
CA ALA A 3 -5.67 -0.16 2.11
C ALA A 3 -6.75 -0.83 1.23
N SER A 4 -6.34 -1.80 0.41
CA SER A 4 -7.22 -2.51 -0.54
C SER A 4 -8.31 -3.34 0.12
N ASP A 5 -8.06 -3.80 1.35
CA ASP A 5 -9.03 -4.47 2.23
C ASP A 5 -9.99 -3.50 2.96
N LYS A 6 -9.92 -2.20 2.63
CA LYS A 6 -10.63 -1.09 3.30
C LYS A 6 -10.18 -0.84 4.74
N GLY A 7 -9.12 -1.49 5.21
CA GLY A 7 -8.46 -1.21 6.48
C GLY A 7 -7.79 0.16 6.47
N GLN A 8 -7.66 0.77 7.65
CA GLN A 8 -6.92 2.03 7.82
C GLN A 8 -5.49 1.74 8.26
N VAL A 9 -4.54 2.42 7.61
CA VAL A 9 -3.10 2.32 7.90
C VAL A 9 -2.55 3.72 8.17
N GLU A 10 -1.83 3.87 9.28
CA GLU A 10 -1.04 5.06 9.56
C GLU A 10 0.31 4.98 8.84
N VAL A 11 0.68 6.04 8.14
CA VAL A 11 1.93 6.12 7.37
C VAL A 11 2.70 7.36 7.83
N HIS A 12 3.91 7.15 8.32
CA HIS A 12 4.88 8.21 8.57
C HIS A 12 5.54 8.59 7.26
N VAL A 13 4.97 9.61 6.62
CA VAL A 13 5.33 10.06 5.29
C VAL A 13 6.74 10.65 5.27
N ASN A 14 7.53 10.27 4.26
CA ASN A 14 8.81 10.92 4.00
C ASN A 14 8.57 12.34 3.46
N SER A 15 9.20 13.35 4.07
CA SER A 15 9.06 14.77 3.69
C SER A 15 9.38 15.09 2.22
N GLN A 16 10.10 14.22 1.52
CA GLN A 16 10.45 14.39 0.09
C GLN A 16 9.42 13.75 -0.85
N SER A 17 8.49 12.96 -0.32
CA SER A 17 7.54 12.20 -1.12
C SER A 17 6.41 13.06 -1.67
N GLN A 18 6.00 12.74 -2.91
CA GLN A 18 4.98 13.49 -3.64
C GLN A 18 3.77 12.62 -3.93
N TYR A 19 2.78 12.75 -3.04
CA TYR A 19 1.47 12.12 -3.17
C TYR A 19 0.62 12.97 -4.12
N GLY A 20 0.55 12.54 -5.38
CA GLY A 20 -0.08 13.31 -6.47
C GLY A 20 -1.39 12.73 -6.99
N THR A 21 -1.76 11.52 -6.55
CA THR A 21 -2.93 10.79 -7.07
C THR A 21 -3.72 10.14 -5.94
N GLU A 22 -4.95 9.72 -6.24
CA GLU A 22 -5.84 9.07 -5.27
C GLU A 22 -5.28 7.72 -4.80
N TYR A 23 -4.68 6.95 -5.71
CA TYR A 23 -4.03 5.68 -5.40
C TYR A 23 -2.52 5.83 -5.44
N VAL A 24 -1.85 5.31 -4.42
CA VAL A 24 -0.40 5.35 -4.26
C VAL A 24 0.11 4.01 -3.74
N GLU A 25 1.28 3.61 -4.18
CA GLU A 25 2.06 2.54 -3.55
C GLU A 25 3.02 3.16 -2.54
N VAL A 26 3.01 2.63 -1.32
CA VAL A 26 3.90 3.04 -0.23
C VAL A 26 4.85 1.89 0.06
N ILE A 27 6.16 2.12 -0.08
CA ILE A 27 7.20 1.15 0.26
C ILE A 27 7.90 1.63 1.53
N GLY A 28 7.95 0.77 2.54
CA GLY A 28 8.45 1.15 3.85
C GLY A 28 8.63 -0.03 4.80
N LYS A 29 8.87 0.28 6.07
CA LYS A 29 9.01 -0.69 7.15
C LYS A 29 7.83 -0.58 8.12
N VAL A 30 7.26 -1.73 8.51
CA VAL A 30 6.26 -1.79 9.58
C VAL A 30 6.94 -1.54 10.93
N ARG A 31 6.38 -0.62 11.73
CA ARG A 31 6.83 -0.27 13.07
C ARG A 31 6.10 -1.12 14.12
N ASP A 32 6.57 -1.06 15.37
CA ASP A 32 6.00 -1.86 16.48
C ASP A 32 4.54 -1.49 16.80
N ASP A 33 4.11 -0.27 16.42
CA ASP A 33 2.72 0.22 16.55
C ASP A 33 1.84 -0.12 15.33
N LEU A 34 2.35 -0.97 14.41
CA LEU A 34 1.68 -1.38 13.17
C LEU A 34 1.49 -0.26 12.14
N SER A 35 2.10 0.92 12.34
CA SER A 35 2.21 1.94 11.30
C SER A 35 3.33 1.61 10.31
N ILE A 36 3.40 2.34 9.19
CA ILE A 36 4.45 2.21 8.18
C ILE A 36 5.36 3.43 8.24
N GLU A 37 6.67 3.22 8.39
CA GLU A 37 7.71 4.21 8.09
C GLU A 37 8.04 4.17 6.60
N GLU A 38 7.67 5.22 5.87
CA GLU A 38 7.85 5.28 4.42
C GLU A 38 9.32 5.51 4.03
N PHE A 39 9.79 4.76 3.03
CA PHE A 39 11.05 5.02 2.33
C PHE A 39 10.82 5.78 1.02
N THR A 40 9.88 5.30 0.20
CA THR A 40 9.52 5.88 -1.10
C THR A 40 8.06 5.59 -1.42
N CYS A 41 7.50 6.32 -2.38
CA CYS A 41 6.16 6.10 -2.90
C CYS A 41 6.10 6.15 -4.43
N ALA A 42 5.06 5.56 -5.02
CA ALA A 42 4.73 5.70 -6.44
C ALA A 42 3.27 6.08 -6.63
N ASN A 43 3.00 7.02 -7.53
CA ASN A 43 1.63 7.45 -7.88
C ASN A 43 1.01 6.48 -8.89
N PHE A 44 -0.14 5.87 -8.55
CA PHE A 44 -0.84 4.88 -9.38
C PHE A 44 -2.04 5.46 -10.15
N GLY A 45 -2.26 6.77 -10.06
CA GLY A 45 -3.37 7.44 -10.74
C GLY A 45 -4.66 7.42 -9.91
N ASN A 46 -5.77 7.76 -10.57
CA ASN A 46 -7.08 7.94 -9.93
C ASN A 46 -8.10 6.88 -10.37
N SER A 47 -7.66 5.84 -11.06
CA SER A 47 -8.53 4.80 -11.65
C SER A 47 -8.00 3.40 -11.42
N PHE A 48 -7.33 3.18 -10.27
CA PHE A 48 -6.77 1.88 -9.91
C PHE A 48 -7.83 1.07 -9.16
N ASP A 49 -8.05 -0.18 -9.59
CA ASP A 49 -9.06 -1.06 -8.99
C ASP A 49 -8.50 -1.73 -7.72
N MET A 50 -8.83 -1.15 -6.56
CA MET A 50 -8.40 -1.67 -5.26
C MET A 50 -9.03 -3.01 -4.90
N ASP A 51 -10.21 -3.35 -5.44
CA ASP A 51 -10.89 -4.60 -5.10
C ASP A 51 -10.21 -5.78 -5.81
N VAL A 52 -9.87 -5.61 -7.10
CA VAL A 52 -9.06 -6.58 -7.86
C VAL A 52 -7.67 -6.74 -7.26
N TYR A 53 -7.04 -5.64 -6.85
CA TYR A 53 -5.72 -5.71 -6.19
C TYR A 53 -5.77 -6.47 -4.86
N ASN A 54 -6.83 -6.28 -4.07
CA ASN A 54 -7.03 -7.02 -2.83
C ASN A 54 -7.15 -8.54 -3.08
N GLU A 55 -7.89 -8.93 -4.11
CA GLU A 55 -8.01 -10.34 -4.50
C GLU A 55 -6.65 -10.93 -4.88
N LEU A 56 -5.83 -10.18 -5.64
CA LEU A 56 -4.48 -10.60 -6.00
C LEU A 56 -3.60 -10.81 -4.76
N VAL A 57 -3.52 -9.82 -3.86
CA VAL A 57 -2.73 -9.90 -2.61
C VAL A 57 -3.17 -11.10 -1.77
N THR A 58 -4.48 -11.34 -1.67
CA THR A 58 -5.03 -12.48 -0.92
C THR A 58 -4.63 -13.81 -1.55
N LYS A 59 -4.70 -13.93 -2.90
CA LYS A 59 -4.26 -15.14 -3.61
C LYS A 59 -2.76 -15.36 -3.51
N MET A 60 -1.94 -14.31 -3.56
CA MET A 60 -0.49 -14.41 -3.41
C MET A 60 -0.11 -15.12 -2.10
N GLN A 61 -0.79 -14.78 -1.00
CA GLN A 61 -0.57 -15.44 0.29
C GLN A 61 -1.03 -16.91 0.32
N GLN A 62 -2.01 -17.29 -0.49
CA GLN A 62 -2.50 -18.68 -0.60
C GLN A 62 -1.60 -19.57 -1.47
N PHE A 63 -0.84 -18.98 -2.39
CA PHE A 63 0.03 -19.70 -3.33
C PHE A 63 1.50 -19.25 -3.25
N PRO A 64 2.17 -19.37 -2.08
CA PRO A 64 3.53 -18.87 -1.84
C PRO A 64 4.64 -19.63 -2.60
N SER A 65 4.30 -20.67 -3.36
CA SER A 65 5.26 -21.33 -4.26
C SER A 65 5.31 -20.67 -5.64
N VAL A 66 4.34 -19.81 -5.96
CA VAL A 66 4.23 -19.09 -7.24
C VAL A 66 4.72 -17.65 -7.10
N PHE A 67 4.57 -17.08 -5.89
CA PHE A 67 4.96 -15.73 -5.51
C PHE A 67 6.01 -15.79 -4.40
#